data_AF-A0A1A3CJT4-F1
#
_entry.id   AF-A0A1A3CJT4-F1
#
_cell.length_a   1.000
_cell.length_b   1.000
_cell.length_c   1.000
_cell.angle_alpha   90.00
_cell.angle_beta   90.00
_cell.angle_gamma   90.00
#
_symmetry.space_group_name_H-M   'P 1'
#
loop_
_entity.id
_entity.type
_entity.pdbx_description
1 polymer ?
#
loop_
_entity_poly.entity_id
_entity_poly.type
_entity_poly.pdbx_seq_one_letter_code
_entity_poly.pdbx_strand_id
1 'polypeptide(L)'
;MSAVIAVPELMDQAAMDLATIGDTLNAAHLTAAAATTQVLPAAADEVSAGIAHLFPGYGQEYQELAGEAAASYEQFAQHLTASAGVYAGAEDAIAAFFQDFTIWANLFTDPATSPLLPLLFLFLILILFAIIIPLLIAISIPLLGVALPLVLAVALPLGIATIALLFGASILGVLLVGLGKAL
;
A
#
# COMPACT_ATOMS: atom_id res chain seq x y z
N MET A 1 -14.92 22.70 -4.37
CA MET A 1 -13.95 21.68 -3.93
C MET A 1 -14.62 20.86 -2.83
N SER A 2 -14.58 19.53 -2.87
CA SER A 2 -15.07 18.68 -1.78
C SER A 2 -14.00 18.58 -0.70
N ALA A 3 -14.35 18.86 0.55
CA ALA A 3 -13.47 18.60 1.68
C ALA A 3 -13.43 17.08 1.93
N VAL A 4 -12.23 16.54 2.12
CA VAL A 4 -12.02 15.16 2.56
C VAL A 4 -11.61 15.22 4.02
N ILE A 5 -12.34 14.51 4.88
CA ILE A 5 -12.07 14.41 6.32
C ILE A 5 -11.60 12.98 6.59
N ALA A 6 -10.45 12.84 7.25
CA ALA A 6 -9.96 11.57 7.76
C ALA A 6 -10.26 11.51 9.27
N VAL A 7 -10.80 10.40 9.74
CA VAL A 7 -11.02 10.12 11.17
C VAL A 7 -10.28 8.83 11.48
N PRO A 8 -9.11 8.89 12.17
CA PRO A 8 -8.25 7.73 12.38
C PRO A 8 -8.97 6.50 12.95
N GLU A 9 -9.86 6.70 13.92
CA GLU A 9 -10.61 5.62 14.57
C GLU A 9 -11.54 4.89 13.60
N LEU A 10 -12.18 5.63 12.69
CA LEU A 10 -13.05 5.02 11.67
C LEU A 10 -12.24 4.30 10.60
N MET A 11 -11.03 4.79 10.29
CA MET A 11 -10.13 4.14 9.35
C MET A 11 -9.60 2.82 9.90
N ASP A 12 -9.24 2.78 11.19
CA ASP A 12 -8.78 1.55 11.85
C ASP A 12 -9.90 0.51 11.97
N GLN A 13 -11.11 0.94 12.34
CA GLN A 13 -12.30 0.08 12.31
C GLN A 13 -12.56 -0.47 10.90
N ALA A 14 -12.50 0.38 9.88
CA ALA A 14 -12.67 -0.06 8.50
C ALA A 14 -11.59 -1.06 8.08
N ALA A 15 -10.34 -0.91 8.54
CA ALA A 15 -9.29 -1.88 8.27
C ALA A 15 -9.56 -3.25 8.93
N MET A 16 -10.09 -3.27 10.15
CA MET A 16 -10.52 -4.52 10.82
C MET A 16 -11.71 -5.19 10.12
N ASP A 17 -12.70 -4.39 9.68
CA ASP A 17 -13.83 -4.90 8.91
C ASP A 17 -13.36 -5.50 7.59
N LEU A 18 -12.43 -4.83 6.90
CA LEU A 18 -11.81 -5.36 5.69
C LEU A 18 -11.12 -6.70 5.99
N ALA A 19 -10.25 -6.78 7.00
CA ALA A 19 -9.60 -8.04 7.36
C ALA A 19 -10.61 -9.19 7.57
N THR A 20 -11.71 -8.93 8.27
CA THR A 20 -12.79 -9.90 8.49
C THR A 20 -13.48 -10.35 7.19
N ILE A 21 -13.72 -9.42 6.26
CA ILE A 21 -14.26 -9.71 4.93
C ILE A 21 -13.26 -10.55 4.13
N GLY A 22 -11.96 -10.23 4.18
CA GLY A 22 -10.89 -10.97 3.52
C GLY A 22 -10.83 -12.43 3.97
N ASP A 23 -10.91 -12.67 5.28
CA ASP A 23 -10.95 -14.01 5.86
C ASP A 23 -12.19 -14.79 5.39
N THR A 24 -13.36 -14.14 5.41
CA THR A 24 -14.62 -14.74 4.96
C THR A 24 -14.56 -15.11 3.48
N LEU A 25 -13.98 -14.23 2.65
CA LEU A 25 -13.84 -14.43 1.23
C LEU A 25 -12.86 -15.57 0.92
N ASN A 26 -11.73 -15.64 1.63
CA ASN A 26 -10.77 -16.72 1.51
C ASN A 26 -11.39 -18.09 1.88
N ALA A 27 -12.16 -18.13 2.98
CA ALA A 27 -12.90 -19.34 3.35
C ALA A 27 -13.92 -19.76 2.28
N ALA A 28 -14.58 -18.79 1.64
CA ALA A 28 -15.50 -19.05 0.54
C ALA A 28 -14.77 -19.60 -0.71
N HIS A 29 -13.62 -19.05 -1.08
CA HIS A 29 -12.79 -19.55 -2.18
C HIS A 29 -12.35 -20.99 -1.95
N LEU A 30 -11.88 -21.31 -0.73
CA LEU A 30 -11.48 -22.67 -0.34
C LEU A 30 -12.65 -23.66 -0.39
N THR A 31 -13.83 -23.23 0.08
CA THR A 31 -15.05 -24.06 0.05
C THR A 31 -15.49 -24.35 -1.39
N ALA A 32 -15.38 -23.36 -2.28
CA ALA A 32 -15.77 -23.50 -3.68
C ALA A 32 -14.74 -24.27 -4.53
N ALA A 33 -13.46 -24.30 -4.12
CA ALA A 33 -12.36 -24.82 -4.93
C ALA A 33 -12.58 -26.24 -5.44
N ALA A 34 -12.95 -27.19 -4.56
CA ALA A 34 -13.19 -28.56 -4.98
C ALA A 34 -14.42 -28.66 -5.90
N ALA A 35 -15.50 -27.94 -5.59
CA ALA A 35 -16.73 -27.97 -6.35
C ALA A 35 -16.57 -27.42 -7.78
N THR A 36 -15.66 -26.47 -8.00
CA THR A 36 -15.41 -25.88 -9.33
C THR A 36 -14.30 -26.57 -10.10
N THR A 37 -13.36 -27.25 -9.43
CA THR A 37 -12.21 -27.92 -10.07
C THR A 37 -12.39 -29.42 -10.29
N GLN A 38 -13.35 -30.06 -9.61
CA GLN A 38 -13.57 -31.50 -9.67
C GLN A 38 -14.97 -31.82 -10.22
N VAL A 39 -15.35 -31.16 -11.31
CA VAL A 39 -16.65 -31.36 -11.95
C VAL A 39 -16.69 -32.72 -12.65
N LEU A 40 -17.68 -33.54 -12.29
CA LEU A 40 -17.92 -34.85 -12.92
C LEU A 40 -18.86 -34.71 -14.12
N PRO A 41 -18.71 -35.56 -15.17
CA PRO A 41 -19.67 -35.62 -16.28
C PRO A 41 -21.08 -35.94 -15.78
N ALA A 42 -22.08 -35.21 -16.29
CA ALA A 42 -23.48 -35.45 -15.95
C ALA A 42 -24.02 -36.78 -16.51
N ALA A 43 -23.44 -37.26 -17.61
CA ALA A 43 -23.72 -38.54 -18.25
C ALA A 43 -22.47 -39.07 -18.96
N ALA A 44 -22.55 -40.31 -19.46
CA ALA A 44 -21.43 -41.01 -20.09
C ALA A 44 -21.18 -40.62 -21.56
N ASP A 45 -21.91 -39.63 -22.09
CA ASP A 45 -21.74 -39.15 -23.46
C ASP A 45 -20.56 -38.18 -23.58
N GLU A 46 -20.04 -38.05 -24.81
CA GLU A 46 -18.87 -37.22 -25.11
C GLU A 46 -19.13 -35.72 -24.90
N VAL A 47 -20.38 -35.25 -25.01
CA VAL A 47 -20.73 -33.84 -24.78
C VAL A 47 -20.67 -33.53 -23.28
N SER A 48 -21.26 -34.39 -22.44
CA SER A 48 -21.16 -34.29 -20.98
C SER A 48 -19.72 -34.38 -20.49
N ALA A 49 -18.92 -35.28 -21.06
CA ALA A 49 -17.51 -35.40 -20.73
C ALA A 49 -16.70 -34.15 -21.15
N GLY A 50 -16.93 -33.64 -22.36
CA GLY A 50 -16.28 -32.44 -22.88
C GLY A 50 -16.61 -31.20 -22.04
N ILE A 51 -17.88 -31.02 -21.67
CA ILE A 51 -18.32 -29.91 -20.80
C ILE A 51 -17.67 -30.01 -19.42
N ALA A 52 -17.68 -31.19 -18.80
CA ALA A 52 -17.04 -31.41 -17.50
C ALA A 52 -15.52 -31.17 -17.53
N HIS A 53 -14.87 -31.35 -18.67
CA HIS A 53 -13.43 -31.08 -18.83
C HIS A 53 -13.09 -29.58 -18.91
N LEU A 54 -14.04 -28.73 -19.32
CA LEU A 54 -13.81 -27.28 -19.44
C LEU A 54 -13.83 -26.56 -18.10
N PHE A 55 -14.74 -26.95 -17.20
CA PHE A 55 -14.94 -26.26 -15.92
C PHE A 55 -13.70 -26.24 -15.00
N PRO A 56 -12.94 -27.35 -14.85
CA PRO A 56 -11.74 -27.35 -14.03
C PRO A 56 -10.68 -26.31 -14.45
N GLY A 57 -10.54 -26.05 -15.75
CA GLY A 57 -9.62 -25.02 -16.25
C GLY A 57 -9.99 -23.63 -15.73
N TYR A 58 -11.25 -23.22 -15.94
CA TYR A 58 -11.76 -21.95 -15.39
C TYR A 58 -11.73 -21.91 -13.87
N GLY A 59 -12.01 -23.04 -13.21
CA GLY A 59 -11.94 -23.17 -11.76
C GLY A 59 -10.53 -22.93 -11.22
N GLN A 60 -9.51 -23.46 -11.89
CA GLN A 60 -8.10 -23.25 -11.51
C GLN A 60 -7.66 -21.81 -11.74
N GLU A 61 -7.93 -21.25 -12.92
CA GLU A 61 -7.62 -19.84 -13.23
C GLU A 61 -8.28 -18.87 -12.24
N TYR A 62 -9.53 -19.14 -11.87
CA TYR A 62 -10.24 -18.36 -10.86
C TYR A 62 -9.56 -18.44 -9.49
N GLN A 63 -9.11 -19.62 -9.06
CA GLN A 63 -8.48 -19.79 -7.75
C GLN A 63 -7.09 -19.13 -7.70
N GLU A 64 -6.35 -19.14 -8.80
CA GLU A 64 -5.09 -18.39 -8.92
C GLU A 64 -5.34 -16.88 -8.78
N LEU A 65 -6.30 -16.34 -9.54
CA LEU A 65 -6.67 -14.93 -9.47
C LEU A 65 -7.23 -14.53 -8.10
N ALA A 66 -8.02 -15.40 -7.47
CA ALA A 66 -8.54 -15.20 -6.12
C ALA A 66 -7.41 -15.10 -5.09
N GLY A 67 -6.36 -15.89 -5.24
CA GLY A 67 -5.15 -15.80 -4.40
C GLY A 67 -4.42 -14.46 -4.57
N GLU A 68 -4.23 -13.99 -5.80
CA GLU A 68 -3.64 -12.68 -6.07
C GLU A 68 -4.48 -11.53 -5.50
N ALA A 69 -5.81 -11.61 -5.66
CA ALA A 69 -6.74 -10.64 -5.12
C ALA A 69 -6.72 -10.61 -3.58
N ALA A 70 -6.65 -11.79 -2.92
CA ALA A 70 -6.54 -11.88 -1.47
C ALA A 70 -5.28 -11.20 -0.94
N ALA A 71 -4.13 -11.41 -1.60
CA ALA A 71 -2.88 -10.76 -1.22
C ALA A 71 -2.95 -9.22 -1.39
N SER A 72 -3.54 -8.75 -2.50
CA SER A 72 -3.73 -7.31 -2.71
C SER A 72 -4.67 -6.68 -1.68
N TYR A 73 -5.73 -7.41 -1.31
CA TYR A 73 -6.71 -6.97 -0.32
C TYR A 73 -6.11 -6.88 1.09
N GLU A 74 -5.27 -7.85 1.47
CA GLU A 74 -4.53 -7.81 2.74
C GLU A 74 -3.58 -6.62 2.79
N GLN A 75 -2.84 -6.36 1.71
CA GLN A 75 -1.98 -5.17 1.61
C GLN A 75 -2.79 -3.87 1.73
N PHE A 76 -3.97 -3.80 1.12
CA PHE A 76 -4.84 -2.64 1.24
C PHE A 76 -5.27 -2.39 2.68
N ALA A 77 -5.69 -3.43 3.41
CA ALA A 77 -6.05 -3.32 4.82
C ALA A 77 -4.86 -2.86 5.68
N GLN A 78 -3.66 -3.42 5.46
CA GLN A 78 -2.43 -3.01 6.15
C GLN A 78 -2.09 -1.54 5.89
N HIS A 79 -2.22 -1.09 4.64
CA HIS A 79 -1.99 0.32 4.28
C HIS A 79 -3.01 1.25 4.93
N LEU A 80 -4.28 0.84 5.04
CA LEU A 80 -5.31 1.62 5.71
C LEU A 80 -5.02 1.79 7.21
N THR A 81 -4.65 0.71 7.91
CA THR A 81 -4.21 0.76 9.32
C THR A 81 -2.99 1.67 9.49
N ALA A 82 -1.98 1.53 8.63
CA ALA A 82 -0.79 2.37 8.70
C ALA A 82 -1.13 3.85 8.49
N SER A 83 -2.03 4.16 7.54
CA SER A 83 -2.50 5.52 7.31
C SER A 83 -3.27 6.08 8.51
N ALA A 84 -4.13 5.29 9.16
CA ALA A 84 -4.83 5.69 10.37
C ALA A 84 -3.84 6.08 11.48
N GLY A 85 -2.81 5.26 11.69
CA GLY A 85 -1.75 5.55 12.66
C GLY A 85 -0.97 6.84 12.36
N VAL A 86 -0.71 7.14 11.08
CA VAL A 86 -0.06 8.40 10.67
C VAL A 86 -0.95 9.61 10.97
N TYR A 87 -2.24 9.54 10.68
CA TYR A 87 -3.17 10.64 10.98
C TYR A 87 -3.33 10.83 12.50
N ALA A 88 -3.50 9.76 13.27
CA ALA A 88 -3.57 9.83 14.74
C ALA A 88 -2.29 10.44 15.34
N GLY A 89 -1.11 9.99 14.88
CA GLY A 89 0.17 10.55 15.34
C GLY A 89 0.33 12.04 15.00
N ALA A 90 -0.24 12.50 13.88
CA ALA A 90 -0.27 13.92 13.54
C ALA A 90 -1.19 14.72 14.48
N GLU A 91 -2.36 14.19 14.81
CA GLU A 91 -3.28 14.81 15.77
C GLU A 91 -2.67 14.92 17.17
N ASP A 92 -2.02 13.86 17.65
CA ASP A 92 -1.30 13.85 18.93
C ASP A 92 -0.17 14.89 18.97
N ALA A 93 0.62 14.99 17.90
CA ALA A 93 1.70 15.97 17.80
C ALA A 93 1.16 17.41 17.82
N ILE A 94 0.04 17.67 17.14
CA ILE A 94 -0.63 18.97 17.16
C ILE A 94 -1.18 19.28 18.56
N ALA A 95 -1.81 18.30 19.22
CA ALA A 95 -2.34 18.46 20.58
C ALA A 95 -1.22 18.79 21.59
N ALA A 96 -0.09 18.08 21.51
CA ALA A 96 1.08 18.35 22.35
C ALA A 96 1.63 19.77 22.12
N PHE A 97 1.70 20.23 20.87
CA PHE A 97 2.11 21.60 20.54
C PHE A 97 1.22 22.65 21.21
N PHE A 98 -0.10 22.46 21.20
CA PHE A 98 -1.04 23.41 21.83
C PHE A 98 -1.02 23.38 23.37
N GLN A 99 -0.75 22.22 23.98
CA GLN A 99 -0.53 22.14 25.43
C GLN A 99 0.68 22.98 25.85
N ASP A 100 1.80 22.84 25.14
CA ASP A 100 3.00 23.63 25.39
C ASP A 100 2.79 25.12 25.10
N PHE A 101 2.07 25.48 24.02
CA PHE A 101 1.78 26.88 23.71
C PHE A 101 1.06 27.62 24.85
N THR A 102 0.21 26.93 25.61
CA THR A 102 -0.49 27.54 26.75
C THR A 102 0.48 27.98 27.85
N ILE A 103 1.61 27.28 28.03
CA ILE A 103 2.69 27.67 28.95
C ILE A 103 3.38 28.95 28.45
N TRP A 104 3.60 29.07 27.13
CA TRP A 104 4.19 30.26 26.50
C TRP A 104 3.28 31.48 26.54
N ALA A 105 1.99 31.31 26.25
CA ALA A 105 1.00 32.40 26.23
C ALA A 105 0.94 33.15 27.58
N ASN A 106 1.08 32.43 28.69
CA ASN A 106 1.15 33.01 30.03
C ASN A 106 2.43 33.82 30.27
N LEU A 107 3.56 33.43 29.65
CA LEU A 107 4.83 34.16 29.75
C LEU A 107 4.83 35.50 29.01
N PHE A 108 4.05 35.65 27.93
CA PHE A 108 3.96 36.90 27.16
C PHE A 108 3.04 37.95 27.78
N THR A 109 2.17 37.55 28.71
CA THR A 109 1.13 38.41 29.28
C THR A 109 1.58 39.04 30.60
N ASP A 110 2.68 38.55 31.20
CA ASP A 110 3.26 39.08 32.43
C ASP A 110 4.27 40.21 32.14
N PRO A 111 4.06 41.45 32.61
CA PRO A 111 5.02 42.55 32.40
C PRO A 111 6.40 42.31 33.04
N ALA A 112 6.52 41.39 34.01
CA ALA A 112 7.79 41.06 34.67
C ALA A 112 8.76 40.23 33.81
N THR A 113 8.31 39.62 32.71
CA THR A 113 9.11 38.71 31.86
C THR A 113 9.75 39.42 30.66
N SER A 114 9.56 40.73 30.50
CA SER A 114 10.11 41.55 29.40
C SER A 114 11.61 41.38 29.10
N PRO A 115 12.54 41.20 30.07
CA PRO A 115 13.95 40.96 29.74
C PRO A 115 14.25 39.54 29.20
N LEU A 116 13.29 38.60 29.29
CA LEU A 116 13.45 37.21 28.85
C LEU A 116 12.93 36.96 27.43
N LEU A 117 12.26 37.93 26.81
CA LEU A 117 11.75 37.87 25.43
C LEU A 117 12.77 37.41 24.37
N PRO A 118 14.05 37.83 24.38
CA PRO A 118 15.03 37.33 23.40
C PRO A 118 15.42 35.86 23.64
N LEU A 119 15.47 35.39 24.89
CA LEU A 119 15.68 33.98 25.21
C LEU A 119 14.45 33.14 24.80
N LEU A 120 13.27 33.72 24.95
CA LEU A 120 12.01 33.14 24.52
C LEU A 120 11.95 32.98 23.00
N PHE A 121 12.39 33.99 22.24
CA PHE A 121 12.48 33.92 20.78
C PHE A 121 13.46 32.84 20.31
N LEU A 122 14.61 32.71 20.98
CA LEU A 122 15.57 31.64 20.72
C LEU A 122 14.98 30.26 21.05
N PHE A 123 14.23 30.15 22.15
CA PHE A 123 13.54 28.93 22.54
C PHE A 123 12.44 28.55 21.54
N LEU A 124 11.68 29.51 21.02
CA LEU A 124 10.68 29.30 19.96
C LEU A 124 11.34 28.78 18.66
N ILE A 125 12.50 29.31 18.29
CA ILE A 125 13.30 28.80 17.17
C ILE A 125 13.78 27.36 17.43
N LEU A 126 14.21 27.06 18.67
CA LEU A 126 14.62 25.70 19.04
C LEU A 126 13.44 24.72 19.04
N ILE A 127 12.25 25.12 19.51
CA ILE A 127 11.01 24.33 19.39
C ILE A 127 10.63 24.12 17.94
N LEU A 128 10.69 25.17 17.11
CA LEU A 128 10.42 25.07 15.68
C LEU A 128 11.32 24.00 15.05
N PHE A 129 12.60 23.98 15.41
CA PHE A 129 13.55 22.96 14.96
C PHE A 129 13.24 21.57 15.56
N ALA A 130 12.95 21.51 16.86
CA ALA A 130 12.70 20.28 17.61
C ALA A 130 11.33 19.64 17.32
N ILE A 131 10.39 20.34 16.66
CA ILE A 131 9.09 19.81 16.25
C ILE A 131 9.04 19.61 14.74
N ILE A 132 9.47 20.60 13.94
CA ILE A 132 9.42 20.48 12.47
C ILE A 132 10.34 19.37 12.00
N ILE A 133 11.55 19.20 12.55
CA ILE A 133 12.46 18.14 12.11
C ILE A 133 11.90 16.74 12.40
N PRO A 134 11.50 16.39 13.64
CA PRO A 134 10.90 15.07 13.87
C PRO A 134 9.56 14.90 13.17
N LEU A 135 8.76 15.94 12.94
CA LEU A 135 7.55 15.86 12.10
C LEU A 135 7.91 15.54 10.64
N LEU A 136 8.92 16.20 10.08
CA LEU A 136 9.42 15.91 8.73
C LEU A 136 9.98 14.49 8.64
N ILE A 137 10.69 14.03 9.68
CA ILE A 137 11.21 12.66 9.79
C ILE A 137 10.05 11.65 9.95
N ALA A 138 9.08 11.91 10.82
CA ALA A 138 7.93 11.05 11.07
C ALA A 138 6.97 10.97 9.86
N ILE A 139 6.93 12.00 9.01
CA ILE A 139 6.20 11.98 7.73
C ILE A 139 7.03 11.27 6.64
N SER A 140 8.35 11.51 6.59
CA SER A 140 9.21 10.97 5.54
C SER A 140 9.61 9.50 5.73
N ILE A 141 9.75 9.00 6.95
CA ILE A 141 10.06 7.58 7.24
C ILE A 141 8.97 6.63 6.73
N PRO A 142 7.67 6.80 7.06
CA PRO A 142 6.61 5.94 6.53
C PRO A 142 6.37 6.20 5.03
N LEU A 143 6.54 7.45 4.55
CA LEU A 143 6.46 7.73 3.12
C LEU A 143 7.57 7.01 2.33
N LEU A 144 8.80 6.93 2.88
CA LEU A 144 9.89 6.15 2.30
C LEU A 144 9.65 4.63 2.46
N GLY A 145 9.09 4.20 3.60
CA GLY A 145 8.74 2.80 3.87
C GLY A 145 7.61 2.25 2.99
N VAL A 146 6.69 3.09 2.52
CA VAL A 146 5.61 2.75 1.56
C VAL A 146 6.05 2.98 0.12
N ALA A 147 6.76 4.08 -0.17
CA ALA A 147 7.24 4.39 -1.51
C ALA A 147 8.33 3.41 -1.98
N LEU A 148 9.20 2.93 -1.10
CA LEU A 148 10.29 2.00 -1.48
C LEU A 148 9.78 0.64 -1.98
N PRO A 149 8.88 -0.08 -1.30
CA PRO A 149 8.31 -1.32 -1.82
C PRO A 149 7.42 -1.07 -3.05
N LEU A 150 6.67 0.03 -3.11
CA LEU A 150 5.86 0.38 -4.28
C LEU A 150 6.73 0.68 -5.52
N VAL A 151 7.80 1.47 -5.34
CA VAL A 151 8.79 1.75 -6.39
C VAL A 151 9.52 0.48 -6.80
N LEU A 152 9.89 -0.40 -5.86
CA LEU A 152 10.55 -1.66 -6.17
C LEU A 152 9.61 -2.65 -6.88
N ALA A 153 8.35 -2.74 -6.46
CA ALA A 153 7.32 -3.58 -7.08
C ALA A 153 6.98 -3.14 -8.51
N VAL A 154 7.05 -1.83 -8.81
CA VAL A 154 6.83 -1.28 -10.15
C VAL A 154 8.11 -1.31 -11.01
N ALA A 155 9.27 -1.01 -10.44
CA ALA A 155 10.53 -0.90 -11.19
C ALA A 155 11.16 -2.26 -11.53
N LEU A 156 11.02 -3.28 -10.68
CA LEU A 156 11.57 -4.62 -10.91
C LEU A 156 10.99 -5.30 -12.17
N PRO A 157 9.67 -5.37 -12.40
CA PRO A 157 9.11 -5.96 -13.61
C PRO A 157 9.45 -5.16 -14.87
N LEU A 158 9.50 -3.82 -14.80
CA LEU A 158 9.91 -2.96 -15.92
C LEU A 158 11.41 -3.13 -16.26
N GLY A 159 12.27 -3.29 -15.25
CA GLY A 159 13.70 -3.57 -15.43
C GLY A 159 13.94 -4.93 -16.08
N ILE A 160 13.20 -5.96 -15.66
CA ILE A 160 13.28 -7.30 -16.26
C ILE A 160 12.76 -7.27 -17.71
N ALA A 161 11.63 -6.58 -17.97
CA ALA A 161 11.07 -6.45 -19.32
C ALA A 161 11.99 -5.70 -20.29
N THR A 162 12.67 -4.64 -19.83
CA THR A 162 13.62 -3.87 -20.65
C THR A 162 14.90 -4.65 -20.95
N ILE A 163 15.42 -5.41 -19.98
CA ILE A 163 16.57 -6.31 -20.21
C ILE A 163 16.19 -7.43 -21.19
N ALA A 164 15.00 -8.02 -21.06
CA ALA A 164 14.52 -9.08 -21.97
C ALA A 164 14.34 -8.56 -23.42
N LEU A 165 13.80 -7.35 -23.59
CA LEU A 165 13.67 -6.69 -24.90
C LEU A 165 15.03 -6.38 -25.54
N LEU A 166 16.01 -5.91 -24.75
CA LEU A 166 17.36 -5.61 -25.24
C LEU A 166 18.07 -6.88 -25.71
N PHE A 167 17.89 -7.99 -24.98
CA PHE A 167 18.47 -9.29 -25.31
C PHE A 167 17.80 -9.90 -26.56
N GLY A 168 16.47 -9.83 -26.64
CA GLY A 168 15.70 -10.26 -27.81
C GLY A 168 16.04 -9.48 -29.08
N ALA A 169 16.20 -8.15 -28.98
CA ALA A 169 16.61 -7.29 -30.09
C ALA A 169 18.04 -7.60 -30.56
N SER A 170 18.95 -7.94 -29.64
CA SER A 170 20.33 -8.31 -29.96
C SER A 170 20.39 -9.65 -30.71
N ILE A 171 19.61 -10.65 -30.28
CA ILE A 171 19.52 -11.96 -30.96
C ILE A 171 18.91 -11.81 -32.36
N LEU A 172 17.85 -11.00 -32.49
CA LEU A 172 17.21 -10.71 -33.78
C LEU A 172 18.15 -9.98 -34.75
N GLY A 173 18.94 -9.03 -34.24
CA GLY A 173 19.96 -8.33 -35.03
C GLY A 173 21.07 -9.26 -35.54
N VAL A 174 21.55 -10.19 -34.71
CA VAL A 174 22.55 -11.19 -35.11
C VAL A 174 21.98 -12.17 -36.16
N LEU A 175 20.72 -12.60 -36.00
CA LEU A 175 20.04 -13.47 -36.97
C LEU A 175 19.83 -12.79 -38.33
N LEU A 176 19.42 -11.51 -38.35
CA LEU A 176 19.22 -10.75 -39.59
C LEU A 176 20.54 -10.46 -40.32
N VAL A 177 21.62 -10.17 -39.60
CA VAL A 177 22.96 -10.00 -40.19
C VAL A 177 23.52 -11.33 -40.72
N GLY A 178 23.20 -12.45 -40.06
CA GLY A 178 23.53 -13.79 -40.54
C GLY A 178 22.76 -14.18 -41.81
N LEU A 179 21.47 -13.84 -41.90
CA LEU A 179 20.63 -14.12 -43.06
C LEU A 179 20.99 -13.28 -44.28
N GLY A 180 21.37 -12.01 -44.07
CA GLY A 180 21.83 -11.12 -45.15
C GLY A 180 23.20 -11.46 -45.73
N LYS A 181 23.95 -12.37 -45.10
CA LYS A 181 25.19 -12.96 -45.66
C LYS A 181 24.96 -14.31 -46.34
N ALA A 182 23.76 -14.87 -46.22
CA ALA A 182 23.38 -16.17 -46.77
C ALA A 182 22.48 -16.07 -48.03
N LEU A 183 22.10 -14.83 -48.42
CA LEU A 183 21.51 -14.46 -49.71
C LEU A 183 22.57 -13.77 -50.57
#